data_AF-A0A2T5V6E7-F1
#
_entry.id   AF-A0A2T5V6E7-F1
#
_cell.length_a   1.000
_cell.length_b   1.000
_cell.length_c   1.000
_cell.angle_alpha   90.00
_cell.angle_beta   90.00
_cell.angle_gamma   90.00
#
_symmetry.space_group_name_H-M   'P 1'
#
loop_
_entity.id
_entity.type
_entity.pdbx_description
1 polymer ?
#
loop_
_entity_poly.entity_id
_entity_poly.type
_entity_poly.pdbx_seq_one_letter_code
_entity_poly.pdbx_strand_id
1 'polypeptide(L)'
;MKSMPARRFTIGQAVRMNNRFGLSPSTAETYRITAILPAREDNSPQYRIRNDDERHERVTTEDSLDELPVPSAAGDAAPEEKEPDNG
;
A
#
# COMPACT_ATOMS: atom_id res chain seq x y z
N MET A 1 -1.49 29.87 -10.49
CA MET A 1 -1.70 29.15 -9.23
C MET A 1 -0.99 27.80 -9.35
N LYS A 2 -0.21 27.36 -8.37
CA LYS A 2 0.46 26.06 -8.44
C LYS A 2 -0.60 24.99 -8.14
N SER A 3 -1.13 24.32 -9.18
CA SER A 3 -2.06 23.21 -8.97
C SER A 3 -1.35 22.16 -8.13
N MET A 4 -1.87 21.87 -6.94
CA MET A 4 -1.36 20.75 -6.15
C MET A 4 -1.52 19.49 -7.00
N PRO A 5 -0.46 18.68 -7.17
CA PRO A 5 -0.59 17.44 -7.92
C PRO A 5 -1.71 16.61 -7.29
N ALA A 6 -2.58 16.08 -8.14
CA ALA A 6 -3.69 15.25 -7.71
C ALA A 6 -3.10 14.05 -6.97
N ARG A 7 -3.37 13.96 -5.67
CA ARG A 7 -2.89 12.87 -4.82
C ARG A 7 -3.84 11.70 -5.02
N ARG A 8 -3.34 10.59 -5.54
CA ARG A 8 -4.14 9.36 -5.69
C ARG A 8 -4.28 8.62 -4.37
N PHE A 9 -3.29 8.73 -3.49
CA PHE A 9 -3.26 8.01 -2.21
C PHE A 9 -3.51 8.92 -1.01
N THR A 10 -4.08 8.35 0.05
CA THR A 10 -4.40 9.03 1.31
C THR A 10 -3.70 8.39 2.51
N ILE A 11 -3.51 9.16 3.59
CA ILE A 11 -2.91 8.64 4.83
C ILE A 11 -3.82 7.54 5.40
N GLY A 12 -3.22 6.40 5.77
CA GLY A 12 -3.90 5.21 6.25
C GLY A 12 -4.22 4.18 5.14
N GLN A 13 -4.09 4.56 3.87
CA GLN A 13 -4.35 3.65 2.76
C GLN A 13 -3.25 2.59 2.63
N ALA A 14 -3.67 1.34 2.39
CA ALA A 14 -2.77 0.25 2.05
C ALA A 14 -2.37 0.36 0.58
N VAL A 15 -1.07 0.27 0.31
CA VAL A 15 -0.47 0.36 -1.03
C VAL A 15 0.61 -0.69 -1.18
N ARG A 16 0.85 -1.14 -2.41
CA ARG A 16 1.92 -2.09 -2.74
C ARG A 16 3.03 -1.34 -3.43
N MET A 17 4.26 -1.61 -3.04
CA MET A 17 5.40 -1.03 -3.74
C MET A 17 5.70 -1.87 -4.99
N ASN A 18 5.52 -1.29 -6.18
CA ASN A 18 5.79 -1.99 -7.45
C ASN A 18 7.30 -2.03 -7.76
N ASN A 19 8.03 -1.01 -7.27
CA ASN A 19 9.44 -0.82 -7.59
C ASN A 19 10.31 -1.56 -6.57
N ARG A 20 10.48 -2.87 -6.79
CA ARG A 20 11.40 -3.73 -5.99
C ARG A 20 12.86 -3.64 -6.43
N PHE A 21 13.23 -2.66 -7.24
CA PHE A 21 14.63 -2.47 -7.63
C PHE A 21 15.49 -2.17 -6.40
N GLY A 22 16.38 -3.10 -6.04
CA GLY A 22 17.25 -3.00 -4.87
C GLY A 22 16.61 -3.43 -3.54
N LEU A 23 15.39 -3.98 -3.55
CA LEU A 23 14.72 -4.52 -2.36
C LEU A 23 14.90 -6.04 -2.29
N SER A 24 15.11 -6.57 -1.09
CA SER A 24 15.22 -8.02 -0.86
C SER A 24 13.91 -8.73 -1.22
N PRO A 25 13.94 -10.01 -1.62
CA PRO A 25 12.72 -10.78 -1.89
C PRO A 25 11.79 -10.94 -0.67
N SER A 26 12.33 -10.75 0.53
CA SER A 26 11.57 -10.72 1.80
C SER A 26 10.97 -9.35 2.12
N THR A 27 11.16 -8.36 1.26
CA THR A 27 10.61 -7.01 1.47
C THR A 27 9.10 -7.08 1.35
N ALA A 28 8.41 -6.55 2.35
CA ALA A 28 6.96 -6.69 2.42
C ALA A 28 6.27 -6.18 1.16
N GLU A 29 5.22 -6.88 0.79
CA GLU A 29 4.43 -6.57 -0.40
C GLU A 29 3.39 -5.48 -0.13
N THR A 30 3.10 -5.20 1.13
CA THR A 30 2.06 -4.25 1.56
C THR A 30 2.66 -3.21 2.49
N TYR A 31 2.33 -1.94 2.23
CA TYR A 31 2.69 -0.80 3.07
C TYR A 31 1.45 0.04 3.35
N ARG A 32 1.54 0.88 4.37
CA ARG A 32 0.53 1.91 4.66
C ARG A 32 1.13 3.29 4.49
N ILE A 33 0.38 4.17 3.84
CA ILE A 33 0.74 5.59 3.75
C ILE A 33 0.64 6.18 5.17
N THR A 34 1.74 6.69 5.72
CA THR A 34 1.76 7.35 7.03
C THR A 34 1.79 8.87 6.93
N ALA A 35 2.32 9.41 5.82
CA ALA A 35 2.29 10.85 5.56
C ALA A 35 2.36 11.17 4.06
N ILE A 36 1.87 12.36 3.71
CA ILE A 36 1.96 12.92 2.36
C ILE A 36 2.99 14.05 2.40
N LEU A 37 4.01 13.96 1.54
CA LEU A 37 5.10 14.93 1.46
C LEU A 37 4.88 15.92 0.31
N PRO A 38 5.52 17.09 0.37
CA PRO A 38 5.54 17.99 -0.77
C PRO A 38 6.10 17.28 -2.00
N ALA A 39 5.46 17.55 -3.14
CA ALA A 39 5.91 17.04 -4.42
C ALA A 39 7.33 17.53 -4.73
N ARG A 40 8.07 16.72 -5.49
CA ARG A 40 9.37 17.14 -6.03
C ARG A 40 9.17 18.26 -7.04
N GLU A 41 10.29 18.87 -7.43
CA GLU A 41 10.33 19.92 -8.45
C GLU A 41 9.69 19.45 -9.79
N ASP A 42 9.75 18.15 -10.06
CA ASP A 42 9.14 17.46 -11.20
C ASP A 42 7.61 17.27 -11.09
N ASN A 43 6.95 17.89 -10.11
CA ASN A 43 5.52 17.73 -9.78
C ASN A 43 5.12 16.31 -9.32
N SER A 44 6.06 15.42 -9.05
CA SER A 44 5.79 14.08 -8.53
C SER A 44 5.46 14.12 -7.03
N PRO A 45 4.22 13.79 -6.62
CA PRO A 45 3.87 13.72 -5.20
C PRO A 45 4.63 12.59 -4.51
N GLN A 46 5.08 12.88 -3.29
CA GLN A 46 5.84 11.95 -2.47
C GLN A 46 4.99 11.49 -1.29
N TYR A 47 5.18 10.24 -0.91
CA TYR A 47 4.46 9.59 0.17
C TYR A 47 5.46 8.92 1.11
N ARG A 48 5.18 9.01 2.41
CA ARG A 48 5.83 8.18 3.42
C ARG A 48 4.98 6.94 3.59
N ILE A 49 5.63 5.80 3.45
CA ILE A 49 5.05 4.49 3.64
C ILE A 49 5.75 3.79 4.79
N ARG A 50 4.98 3.05 5.57
CA ARG A 50 5.48 2.19 6.62
C ARG A 50 4.89 0.81 6.43
N ASN A 51 5.72 -0.20 6.57
CA ASN A 51 5.26 -1.56 6.69
C ASN A 51 5.43 -2.02 8.15
N ASP A 52 4.57 -2.92 8.61
CA ASP A 52 4.63 -3.40 10.00
C ASP A 52 5.80 -4.37 10.20
N ASP A 53 6.12 -5.16 9.15
CA ASP A 53 7.26 -6.08 9.13
C ASP A 53 8.61 -5.34 9.06
N GLU A 54 8.63 -4.16 8.45
CA GLU A 54 9.83 -3.33 8.33
C GLU A 54 9.87 -2.27 9.42
N ARG A 55 10.93 -2.28 10.24
CA ARG A 55 11.11 -1.31 11.34
C ARG A 55 11.37 0.13 10.87
N HIS A 56 11.47 0.39 9.57
CA HIS A 56 11.83 1.69 9.02
C HIS A 56 10.75 2.21 8.07
N GLU A 57 10.56 3.53 8.11
CA GLU A 57 9.71 4.23 7.15
C GLU A 57 10.47 4.49 5.85
N ARG A 58 9.76 4.46 4.73
CA ARG A 58 10.31 4.77 3.41
C ARG A 58 9.58 5.96 2.79
N VAL A 59 10.34 6.78 2.07
CA VAL A 59 9.77 7.83 1.21
C VAL A 59 9.79 7.30 -0.22
N THR A 60 8.64 7.34 -0.89
CA THR A 60 8.51 6.93 -2.29
C THR A 60 7.62 7.92 -3.04
N THR A 61 7.60 7.84 -4.37
CA THR A 61 6.71 8.61 -5.24
C THR A 61 5.47 7.82 -5.61
N GLU A 62 4.42 8.52 -6.04
CA GLU A 62 3.18 7.89 -6.50
C GLU A 62 3.38 6.80 -7.56
N ASP A 63 4.27 7.06 -8.52
CA ASP A 63 4.56 6.16 -9.64
C ASP A 63 5.11 4.79 -9.22
N SER A 64 5.80 4.74 -8.08
CA SER A 64 6.37 3.51 -7.53
C SER A 64 5.40 2.74 -6.62
N LEU A 65 4.17 3.23 -6.49
CA LEU A 65 3.11 2.66 -5.66
C LEU A 65 1.95 2.19 -6.52
N ASP A 66 1.43 1.03 -6.15
CA ASP A 66 0.21 0.46 -6.69
C ASP A 66 -0.89 0.49 -5.62
N GLU A 67 -2.13 0.75 -6.05
CA GLU A 67 -3.29 0.67 -5.17
C GLU A 67 -3.48 -0.79 -4.75
N LEU A 68 -3.49 -1.03 -3.43
CA LEU A 68 -3.98 -2.30 -2.94
C LEU A 68 -5.49 -2.20 -2.74
N PRO A 69 -6.27 -3.16 -3.26
CA PRO A 69 -7.66 -3.28 -2.86
C PRO A 69 -7.68 -3.53 -1.35
N VAL A 70 -8.21 -2.59 -0.58
CA VAL A 70 -8.52 -2.88 0.82
C VAL A 70 -9.49 -4.06 0.82
N PRO A 71 -9.29 -5.09 1.66
CA PRO A 71 -10.36 -6.03 1.91
C PRO A 71 -11.47 -5.22 2.56
N SER A 72 -12.48 -4.87 1.77
CA SER A 72 -13.70 -4.23 2.26
C SER A 72 -14.28 -5.15 3.33
N ALA A 73 -14.05 -4.80 4.59
CA ALA A 73 -14.64 -5.47 5.73
C ALA A 73 -16.14 -5.15 5.76
N ALA A 74 -16.90 -5.81 4.89
CA ALA A 74 -18.35 -5.96 4.94
C ALA A 74 -18.76 -7.03 3.91
N GLY A 75 -18.40 -8.27 4.24
CA GLY A 75 -18.77 -9.50 3.56
C GLY A 75 -18.59 -10.69 4.53
N ASP A 76 -19.15 -10.53 5.72
CA ASP A 76 -19.69 -11.59 6.60
C ASP A 76 -20.25 -12.77 5.76
N ALA A 77 -20.09 -14.08 5.98
CA ALA A 77 -19.74 -14.95 7.11
C ALA A 77 -19.21 -16.30 6.54
N ALA A 78 -18.12 -16.89 7.05
CA ALA A 78 -18.06 -18.05 7.97
C ALA A 78 -18.47 -19.42 7.39
N PRO A 79 -18.03 -20.55 7.99
CA PRO A 79 -16.67 -21.04 8.13
C PRO A 79 -16.48 -22.35 7.33
N GLU A 80 -15.24 -22.82 7.28
CA GLU A 80 -14.91 -24.20 6.97
C GLU A 80 -15.60 -25.15 7.96
N GLU A 81 -16.57 -25.96 7.51
CA GLU A 81 -17.00 -27.19 8.20
C GLU A 81 -16.60 -28.40 7.35
N LYS A 82 -15.44 -28.95 7.73
CA LYS A 82 -15.09 -30.37 7.85
C LYS A 82 -15.93 -31.42 7.07
N GLU A 83 -15.20 -32.07 6.17
CA GLU A 83 -15.14 -33.51 5.84
C GLU A 83 -16.18 -34.20 4.94
N PRO A 84 -15.71 -35.17 4.10
CA PRO A 84 -16.49 -35.90 3.10
C PRO A 84 -17.17 -37.14 3.72
N ASP A 85 -17.94 -37.86 2.88
CA ASP A 85 -18.46 -39.24 3.07
C ASP A 85 -19.93 -39.36 3.53
N ASN A 86 -20.84 -39.81 2.65
CA ASN A 86 -21.20 -41.23 2.47
C ASN A 86 -22.59 -41.36 1.78
N GLY A 87 -22.71 -42.22 0.77
CA GLY A 87 -23.95 -42.56 0.07
C GLY A 87 -23.74 -43.16 -1.32
#